data_AF-A0A453NIF5-F1
#
_entry.id   AF-A0A453NIF5-F1
#
_cell.length_a   1.000
_cell.length_b   1.000
_cell.length_c   1.000
_cell.angle_alpha   90.00
_cell.angle_beta   90.00
_cell.angle_gamma   90.00
#
_symmetry.space_group_name_H-M   'P 1'
#
loop_
_entity.id
_entity.type
_entity.pdbx_description
1 polymer ?
#
loop_
_entity_poly.entity_id
_entity_poly.type
_entity_poly.pdbx_seq_one_letter_code
_entity_poly.pdbx_strand_id
1 'polypeptide(L)'
;VGQRKRIRSNRSPNTRRRPRPRGRSPLAPVAAGSMSHGGVFLGVDVGTGSARAGIFDEKGKLLGSASSPIQIWKEKDCIEQSSTDIWLAVCTAVKSACSLANVAAEDVAGLGFAATCSLVAVDADGSPVSVSWSADARRNIIVWMDHRAVDQADRINARNSPVLQYCGGGVSPEMQAPKLLWVKENLQESWSMACRWMDLSDWLAYRATGDDTRSLCTTVCKWTYLGHAHMGQWRELDSRDMEACGWDEVFWEEIGLGDLVEGNRAKIG
;
A
#
# COMPACT_ATOMS: atom_id res chain seq x y z
N VAL A 1 -85.71 24.64 17.43
CA VAL A 1 -84.71 25.15 18.41
C VAL A 1 -83.42 25.43 17.65
N GLY A 2 -82.95 26.63 17.33
CA GLY A 2 -83.44 28.00 17.47
C GLY A 2 -82.60 28.91 16.54
N GLN A 3 -83.31 29.66 15.68
CA GLN A 3 -83.05 31.01 15.07
C GLN A 3 -81.69 31.36 14.42
N ARG A 4 -81.63 31.60 13.09
CA ARG A 4 -81.82 32.89 12.34
C ARG A 4 -80.81 34.00 12.71
N LYS A 5 -80.03 34.58 11.79
CA LYS A 5 -80.46 35.67 10.87
C LYS A 5 -79.43 35.97 9.76
N ARG A 6 -79.96 36.35 8.59
CA ARG A 6 -79.32 37.08 7.47
C ARG A 6 -78.85 38.48 7.89
N ILE A 7 -77.93 39.09 7.12
CA ILE A 7 -78.08 40.43 6.48
C ILE A 7 -76.98 40.64 5.41
N ARG A 8 -77.34 41.41 4.38
CA ARG A 8 -76.64 41.76 3.13
C ARG A 8 -75.71 42.99 3.25
N SER A 9 -74.95 43.21 2.17
CA SER A 9 -74.44 44.50 1.62
C SER A 9 -73.18 45.06 2.30
N ASN A 10 -72.25 45.77 1.64
CA ASN A 10 -72.36 46.62 0.46
C ASN A 10 -70.97 46.85 -0.20
N ARG A 11 -70.96 47.39 -1.43
CA ARG A 11 -69.80 47.69 -2.30
C ARG A 11 -68.89 48.83 -1.82
N SER A 12 -67.58 48.71 -2.13
CA SER A 12 -66.56 49.72 -2.59
C SER A 12 -66.28 50.98 -1.74
N PRO A 13 -65.19 51.77 -1.95
CA PRO A 13 -64.12 51.68 -2.96
C PRO A 13 -62.65 51.81 -2.45
N ASN A 14 -61.76 51.24 -3.25
CA ASN A 14 -60.45 51.77 -3.69
C ASN A 14 -59.89 53.01 -2.96
N THR A 15 -58.84 52.84 -2.15
CA THR A 15 -57.85 53.90 -1.85
C THR A 15 -56.44 53.39 -2.09
N ARG A 16 -55.74 54.08 -2.99
CA ARG A 16 -54.36 53.87 -3.41
C ARG A 16 -53.40 53.91 -2.21
N ARG A 17 -52.71 52.80 -1.93
CA ARG A 17 -51.48 52.80 -1.11
C ARG A 17 -50.26 52.66 -2.02
N ARG A 18 -49.42 53.70 -2.07
CA ARG A 18 -48.05 53.62 -2.61
C ARG A 18 -47.15 52.85 -1.63
N PRO A 19 -46.35 51.87 -2.07
CA PRO A 19 -45.23 51.39 -1.28
C PRO A 19 -43.88 51.99 -1.72
N ARG A 20 -43.03 52.08 -0.71
CA ARG A 20 -41.72 52.72 -0.52
C ARG A 20 -40.58 52.20 -1.42
N PRO A 21 -39.43 52.92 -1.49
CA PRO A 21 -38.33 52.58 -2.39
C PRO A 21 -37.68 51.24 -2.04
N ARG A 22 -37.25 50.52 -3.09
CA ARG A 22 -36.57 49.22 -3.01
C ARG A 22 -35.26 49.35 -2.22
N GLY A 23 -35.17 48.64 -1.10
CA GLY A 23 -33.92 48.41 -0.38
C GLY A 23 -32.95 47.60 -1.24
N ARG A 24 -31.66 47.92 -1.12
CA ARG A 24 -30.55 47.18 -1.75
C ARG A 24 -30.57 45.72 -1.28
N SER A 25 -30.50 44.78 -2.23
CA SER A 25 -30.25 43.36 -1.93
C SER A 25 -28.95 43.19 -1.14
N PRO A 26 -28.87 42.25 -0.20
CA PRO A 26 -27.60 41.82 0.37
C PRO A 26 -26.74 41.22 -0.76
N LEU A 27 -25.47 41.60 -0.79
CA LEU A 27 -24.46 41.02 -1.66
C LEU A 27 -24.40 39.50 -1.41
N ALA A 28 -24.44 38.72 -2.50
CA ALA A 28 -24.17 37.30 -2.46
C ALA A 28 -22.78 37.05 -1.84
N PRO A 29 -22.57 35.94 -1.10
CA PRO A 29 -21.26 35.60 -0.61
C PRO A 29 -20.32 35.43 -1.82
N VAL A 30 -19.19 36.12 -1.75
CA VAL A 30 -18.09 35.97 -2.71
C VAL A 30 -17.71 34.50 -2.70
N ALA A 31 -17.90 33.81 -3.83
CA ALA A 31 -17.38 32.47 -4.01
C ALA A 31 -15.88 32.52 -3.69
N ALA A 32 -15.46 31.75 -2.69
CA ALA A 32 -14.06 31.51 -2.46
C ALA A 32 -13.46 31.05 -3.78
N GLY A 33 -12.58 31.85 -4.36
CA GLY A 33 -11.94 31.52 -5.62
C GLY A 33 -11.34 30.13 -5.50
N SER A 34 -11.67 29.25 -6.45
CA SER A 34 -10.97 27.99 -6.60
C SER A 34 -9.52 28.35 -6.88
N MET A 35 -8.67 28.29 -5.86
CA MET A 35 -7.24 28.18 -6.10
C MET A 35 -7.10 26.93 -6.98
N SER A 36 -6.49 27.06 -8.15
CA SER A 36 -5.93 25.92 -8.84
C SER A 36 -4.93 25.30 -7.87
N HIS A 37 -5.38 24.31 -7.10
CA HIS A 37 -4.49 23.60 -6.20
C HIS A 37 -3.51 22.86 -7.12
N GLY A 38 -2.24 23.26 -7.07
CA GLY A 38 -1.18 22.37 -7.53
C GLY A 38 -1.37 21.02 -6.82
N GLY A 39 -1.11 19.93 -7.53
CA GLY A 39 -1.42 18.59 -7.03
C GLY A 39 -0.72 18.34 -5.68
N VAL A 40 -1.41 17.67 -4.75
CA VAL A 40 -0.78 17.22 -3.50
C VAL A 40 -0.38 15.75 -3.60
N PHE A 41 0.64 15.36 -2.85
CA PHE A 41 1.22 14.02 -2.90
C PHE A 41 1.10 13.34 -1.54
N LEU A 42 0.73 12.07 -1.54
CA LEU A 42 0.60 11.24 -0.35
C LEU A 42 1.82 10.32 -0.23
N GLY A 43 2.54 10.44 0.89
CA GLY A 43 3.58 9.49 1.28
C GLY A 43 3.09 8.61 2.43
N VAL A 44 3.29 7.29 2.32
CA VAL A 44 2.98 6.32 3.37
C VAL A 44 4.25 5.57 3.78
N ASP A 45 4.58 5.60 5.07
CA ASP A 45 5.70 4.87 5.67
C ASP A 45 5.17 3.81 6.65
N VAL A 46 5.44 2.54 6.36
CA VAL A 46 5.04 1.40 7.20
C VAL A 46 6.28 0.84 7.90
N GLY A 47 6.47 1.32 9.13
CA GLY A 47 7.46 0.81 10.07
C GLY A 47 6.97 -0.40 10.85
N THR A 48 7.78 -0.87 11.79
CA THR A 48 7.42 -2.03 12.62
C THR A 48 6.20 -1.74 13.52
N GLY A 49 6.15 -0.57 14.17
CA GLY A 49 5.14 -0.27 15.19
C GLY A 49 3.96 0.57 14.71
N SER A 50 4.04 1.18 13.53
CA SER A 50 2.98 2.05 13.02
C SER A 50 3.05 2.26 11.51
N ALA A 51 1.88 2.50 10.92
CA ALA A 51 1.73 3.09 9.61
C ALA A 51 1.63 4.61 9.76
N ARG A 52 2.32 5.36 8.91
CA ARG A 52 2.37 6.82 8.95
C ARG A 52 2.02 7.35 7.57
N ALA A 53 1.26 8.43 7.52
CA ALA A 53 0.90 9.11 6.29
C ALA A 53 1.27 10.59 6.39
N GLY A 54 1.75 11.15 5.28
CA GLY A 54 2.03 12.57 5.12
C GLY A 54 1.50 13.09 3.78
N ILE A 55 0.88 14.27 3.81
CA ILE A 55 0.43 15.01 2.62
C ILE A 55 1.42 16.14 2.34
N PHE A 56 1.88 16.24 1.10
CA PHE A 56 2.90 17.19 0.69
C PHE A 56 2.43 18.03 -0.50
N ASP A 57 2.82 19.31 -0.57
CA ASP A 57 2.66 20.10 -1.79
C ASP A 57 3.75 19.78 -2.84
N GLU A 58 3.64 20.36 -4.04
CA GLU A 58 4.61 20.20 -5.15
C GLU A 58 6.04 20.64 -4.80
N LYS A 59 6.24 21.40 -3.71
CA LYS A 59 7.55 21.84 -3.23
C LYS A 59 8.08 20.95 -2.11
N GLY A 60 7.38 19.87 -1.78
CA GLY A 60 7.72 18.94 -0.70
C GLY A 60 7.40 19.47 0.70
N LYS A 61 6.58 20.51 0.84
CA LYS A 61 6.16 21.01 2.16
C LYS A 61 5.11 20.07 2.75
N LEU A 62 5.33 19.59 3.96
CA LEU A 62 4.35 18.82 4.72
C LEU A 62 3.13 19.69 5.10
N LEU A 63 1.94 19.29 4.65
CA LEU A 63 0.67 19.95 4.91
C LEU A 63 -0.10 19.30 6.06
N GLY A 64 0.05 17.98 6.25
CA GLY A 64 -0.56 17.25 7.34
C GLY A 64 0.02 15.84 7.44
N SER A 65 0.06 15.30 8.66
CA SER A 65 0.56 13.95 8.91
C SER A 65 -0.18 13.28 10.05
N ALA A 66 -0.32 11.96 9.98
CA ALA A 66 -0.86 11.16 11.06
C ALA A 66 -0.21 9.78 11.10
N SER A 67 -0.44 9.06 12.18
CA SER A 67 0.03 7.68 12.34
C SER A 67 -1.03 6.81 13.00
N SER A 68 -0.97 5.50 12.73
CA SER A 68 -1.84 4.49 13.33
C SER A 68 -0.98 3.30 13.77
N PRO A 69 -1.16 2.78 15.00
CA PRO A 69 -0.34 1.69 15.52
C PRO A 69 -0.61 0.38 14.75
N ILE A 70 0.42 -0.46 14.66
CA ILE A 70 0.35 -1.79 14.07
C ILE A 70 0.62 -2.83 15.16
N GLN A 71 -0.20 -3.89 15.19
CA GLN A 71 0.02 -5.03 16.07
C GLN A 71 1.20 -5.88 15.57
N ILE A 72 2.02 -6.36 16.50
CA ILE A 72 3.12 -7.29 16.23
C ILE A 72 2.93 -8.52 17.13
N TRP A 73 3.11 -9.72 16.58
CA TRP A 73 3.28 -10.93 17.37
C TRP A 73 4.77 -11.28 17.42
N LYS A 74 5.28 -11.56 18.62
CA LYS A 74 6.68 -11.95 18.84
C LYS A 74 6.74 -13.20 19.68
N GLU A 75 7.34 -14.25 19.14
CA GLU A 75 7.58 -15.51 19.81
C GLU A 75 8.99 -16.02 19.46
N LYS A 76 9.91 -15.97 20.43
CA LYS A 76 11.34 -16.24 20.21
C LYS A 76 11.87 -15.42 19.02
N ASP A 77 12.37 -16.08 17.98
CA ASP A 77 12.92 -15.49 16.76
C ASP A 77 11.85 -15.23 15.68
N CYS A 78 10.61 -15.69 15.90
CA CYS A 78 9.47 -15.49 15.03
C CYS A 78 8.78 -14.15 15.34
N ILE A 79 8.76 -13.24 14.37
CA ILE A 79 8.15 -11.91 14.46
C ILE A 79 7.21 -11.73 13.27
N GLU A 80 5.92 -11.55 13.57
CA GLU A 80 4.84 -11.66 12.61
C GLU A 80 3.92 -10.44 12.66
N GLN A 81 3.34 -10.09 11.51
CA GLN A 81 2.35 -9.02 11.35
C GLN A 81 1.18 -9.48 10.47
N SER A 82 0.14 -8.65 10.46
CA SER A 82 -1.07 -8.84 9.67
C SER A 82 -1.14 -7.83 8.55
N SER A 83 -1.15 -8.31 7.31
CA SER A 83 -1.32 -7.45 6.14
C SER A 83 -2.66 -6.71 6.18
N THR A 84 -3.73 -7.39 6.61
CA THR A 84 -5.06 -6.79 6.80
C THR A 84 -5.03 -5.65 7.82
N ASP A 85 -4.38 -5.85 8.97
CA ASP A 85 -4.32 -4.84 10.03
C ASP A 85 -3.43 -3.66 9.62
N ILE A 86 -2.33 -3.93 8.92
CA ILE A 86 -1.48 -2.88 8.33
C ILE A 86 -2.26 -2.03 7.35
N TRP A 87 -3.04 -2.63 6.45
CA TRP A 87 -3.85 -1.88 5.49
C TRP A 87 -4.90 -1.01 6.18
N LEU A 88 -5.55 -1.51 7.24
CA LEU A 88 -6.47 -0.73 8.06
C LEU A 88 -5.76 0.44 8.76
N ALA A 89 -4.54 0.22 9.28
CA ALA A 89 -3.72 1.26 9.90
C ALA A 89 -3.31 2.33 8.89
N VAL A 90 -2.90 1.93 7.67
CA VAL A 90 -2.62 2.84 6.55
C VAL A 90 -3.85 3.68 6.22
N CYS A 91 -5.02 3.04 6.00
CA CYS A 91 -6.27 3.74 5.71
C CYS A 91 -6.62 4.77 6.80
N THR A 92 -6.40 4.41 8.06
CA THR A 92 -6.65 5.29 9.21
C THR A 92 -5.69 6.49 9.20
N ALA A 93 -4.40 6.24 9.04
CA ALA A 93 -3.38 7.30 9.00
C ALA A 93 -3.61 8.25 7.82
N VAL A 94 -3.93 7.73 6.63
CA VAL A 94 -4.20 8.53 5.43
C VAL A 94 -5.41 9.45 5.63
N LYS A 95 -6.54 8.90 6.11
CA LYS A 95 -7.75 9.70 6.37
C LYS A 95 -7.49 10.83 7.38
N SER A 96 -6.76 10.53 8.44
CA SER A 96 -6.37 11.53 9.44
C SER A 96 -5.42 12.58 8.87
N ALA A 97 -4.44 12.20 8.06
CA ALA A 97 -3.51 13.12 7.42
C ALA A 97 -4.22 14.07 6.44
N CYS A 98 -5.13 13.57 5.60
CA CYS A 98 -5.95 14.40 4.71
C CYS A 98 -6.82 15.37 5.50
N SER A 99 -7.47 14.91 6.58
CA SER A 99 -8.28 15.77 7.45
C SER A 99 -7.47 16.89 8.11
N LEU A 100 -6.24 16.60 8.55
CA LEU A 100 -5.35 17.60 9.15
C LEU A 100 -4.80 18.58 8.12
N ALA A 101 -4.57 18.13 6.88
CA ALA A 101 -4.13 18.96 5.76
C ALA A 101 -5.28 19.78 5.13
N ASN A 102 -6.55 19.50 5.49
CA ASN A 102 -7.75 20.03 4.83
C ASN A 102 -7.72 19.81 3.30
N VAL A 103 -7.35 18.58 2.91
CA VAL A 103 -7.21 18.13 1.52
C VAL A 103 -8.29 17.09 1.22
N ALA A 104 -8.98 17.23 0.09
CA ALA A 104 -9.91 16.22 -0.38
C ALA A 104 -9.14 15.06 -1.06
N ALA A 105 -9.71 13.86 -1.07
CA ALA A 105 -9.02 12.69 -1.65
C ALA A 105 -8.76 12.87 -3.15
N GLU A 106 -9.64 13.60 -3.83
CA GLU A 106 -9.60 13.88 -5.26
C GLU A 106 -8.46 14.84 -5.65
N ASP A 107 -7.91 15.59 -4.67
CA ASP A 107 -6.79 16.51 -4.89
C ASP A 107 -5.43 15.79 -4.86
N VAL A 108 -5.38 14.53 -4.39
CA VAL A 108 -4.15 13.73 -4.31
C VAL A 108 -3.76 13.25 -5.70
N ALA A 109 -2.70 13.86 -6.25
CA ALA A 109 -2.19 13.58 -7.60
C ALA A 109 -1.26 12.36 -7.67
N GLY A 110 -0.70 11.92 -6.53
CA GLY A 110 0.22 10.79 -6.48
C GLY A 110 0.37 10.19 -5.09
N LEU A 111 0.76 8.92 -5.05
CA LEU A 111 0.92 8.10 -3.85
C LEU A 111 2.26 7.35 -3.91
N GLY A 112 3.00 7.33 -2.81
CA GLY A 112 4.22 6.54 -2.65
C GLY A 112 4.22 5.75 -1.35
N PHE A 113 4.75 4.52 -1.39
CA PHE A 113 4.91 3.64 -0.24
C PHE A 113 6.39 3.41 0.07
N ALA A 114 6.72 3.47 1.36
CA ALA A 114 7.96 2.97 1.93
C ALA A 114 7.62 2.00 3.07
N ALA A 115 8.36 0.90 3.17
CA ALA A 115 8.11 -0.10 4.19
C ALA A 115 9.36 -0.89 4.55
N THR A 116 9.33 -1.52 5.73
CA THR A 116 10.33 -2.50 6.16
C THR A 116 10.47 -3.68 5.18
N CYS A 117 11.62 -4.37 5.19
CA CYS A 117 11.89 -5.58 4.41
C CYS A 117 11.14 -6.81 4.98
N SER A 118 9.81 -6.76 4.91
CA SER A 118 8.93 -7.80 5.44
C SER A 118 8.30 -8.60 4.30
N LEU A 119 8.21 -9.92 4.45
CA LEU A 119 7.67 -10.84 3.44
C LEU A 119 6.17 -11.03 3.66
N VAL A 120 5.34 -10.70 2.67
CA VAL A 120 3.88 -10.88 2.70
C VAL A 120 3.50 -12.09 1.86
N ALA A 121 2.63 -12.94 2.41
CA ALA A 121 2.09 -14.13 1.74
C ALA A 121 0.59 -13.97 1.46
N VAL A 122 0.18 -14.13 0.20
CA VAL A 122 -1.24 -14.15 -0.19
C VAL A 122 -1.55 -15.23 -1.23
N ASP A 123 -2.80 -15.65 -1.29
CA ASP A 123 -3.32 -16.59 -2.29
C ASP A 123 -3.66 -15.90 -3.63
N ALA A 124 -4.27 -16.66 -4.54
CA ALA A 124 -4.64 -16.19 -5.88
C ALA A 124 -5.61 -14.99 -5.84
N ASP A 125 -6.50 -14.95 -4.85
CA ASP A 125 -7.51 -13.91 -4.64
C ASP A 125 -6.97 -12.73 -3.81
N GLY A 126 -5.71 -12.81 -3.36
CA GLY A 126 -5.09 -11.79 -2.51
C GLY A 126 -5.45 -11.93 -1.03
N SER A 127 -6.02 -13.06 -0.61
CA SER A 127 -6.34 -13.35 0.78
C SER A 127 -5.07 -13.75 1.56
N PRO A 128 -4.97 -13.40 2.86
CA PRO A 128 -3.81 -13.74 3.69
C PRO A 128 -3.54 -15.24 3.80
N VAL A 129 -2.29 -15.66 3.58
CA VAL A 129 -1.82 -17.03 3.81
C VAL A 129 -0.90 -17.05 5.03
N SER A 130 -1.20 -17.87 6.05
CA SER A 130 -0.42 -17.91 7.28
C SER A 130 1.07 -18.23 7.02
N VAL A 131 1.97 -17.50 7.67
CA VAL A 131 3.41 -17.82 7.77
C VAL A 131 3.80 -18.22 9.20
N SER A 132 2.82 -18.64 9.99
CA SER A 132 2.94 -18.96 11.41
C SER A 132 2.64 -20.43 11.68
N TRP A 133 3.35 -21.01 12.65
CA TRP A 133 3.07 -22.34 13.22
C TRP A 133 1.64 -22.46 13.78
N SER A 134 1.05 -21.33 14.19
CA SER A 134 -0.32 -21.29 14.69
C SER A 134 -1.39 -21.51 13.62
N ALA A 135 -1.02 -21.46 12.33
CA ALA A 135 -1.94 -21.43 11.20
C ALA A 135 -2.97 -20.27 11.23
N ASP A 136 -2.82 -19.26 12.09
CA ASP A 136 -3.66 -18.06 12.07
C ASP A 136 -3.39 -17.27 10.79
N ALA A 137 -4.34 -17.27 9.86
CA ALA A 137 -4.23 -16.58 8.58
C ALA A 137 -3.95 -15.07 8.71
N ARG A 138 -4.27 -14.45 9.86
CA ARG A 138 -3.90 -13.04 10.10
C ARG A 138 -2.39 -12.85 10.23
N ARG A 139 -1.62 -13.88 10.55
CA ARG A 139 -0.17 -13.82 10.67
C ARG A 139 0.46 -14.21 9.34
N ASN A 140 0.32 -13.33 8.33
CA ASN A 140 0.76 -13.56 6.96
C ASN A 140 1.96 -12.72 6.52
N ILE A 141 2.64 -12.09 7.49
CA ILE A 141 3.85 -11.31 7.25
C ILE A 141 4.99 -11.82 8.14
N ILE A 142 6.13 -12.16 7.54
CA ILE A 142 7.40 -12.36 8.25
C ILE A 142 8.12 -11.02 8.31
N VAL A 143 8.26 -10.45 9.50
CA VAL A 143 8.79 -9.09 9.70
C VAL A 143 10.29 -9.04 9.41
N TRP A 144 10.82 -7.87 9.03
CA TRP A 144 12.24 -7.68 8.73
C TRP A 144 13.18 -8.18 9.83
N MET A 145 12.87 -7.94 11.11
CA MET A 145 13.69 -8.33 12.27
C MET A 145 13.51 -9.81 12.70
N ASP A 146 12.79 -10.61 11.91
CA ASP A 146 12.61 -12.04 12.15
C ASP A 146 13.89 -12.81 11.80
N HIS A 147 14.34 -13.68 12.71
CA HIS A 147 15.57 -14.46 12.56
C HIS A 147 15.32 -15.97 12.50
N ARG A 148 14.10 -16.41 12.19
CA ARG A 148 13.79 -17.84 12.03
C ARG A 148 14.58 -18.50 10.89
N ALA A 149 15.04 -17.72 9.92
CA ALA A 149 15.69 -18.17 8.70
C ALA A 149 17.23 -18.09 8.70
N VAL A 150 17.87 -18.07 9.87
CA VAL A 150 19.35 -17.99 10.00
C VAL A 150 20.03 -19.17 9.29
N ASP A 151 19.59 -20.40 9.56
CA ASP A 151 20.18 -21.60 8.95
C ASP A 151 20.04 -21.61 7.41
N GLN A 152 18.95 -21.05 6.88
CA GLN A 152 18.72 -20.90 5.45
C GLN A 152 19.65 -19.85 4.85
N ALA A 153 19.82 -18.70 5.52
CA ALA A 153 20.74 -17.65 5.09
C ALA A 153 22.19 -18.17 5.03
N ASP A 154 22.65 -18.90 6.04
CA ASP A 154 23.99 -19.48 6.08
C ASP A 154 24.21 -20.48 4.93
N ARG A 155 23.22 -21.35 4.66
CA ARG A 155 23.28 -22.30 3.54
C ARG A 155 23.30 -21.62 2.18
N ILE A 156 22.54 -20.53 2.00
CA ILE A 156 22.55 -19.73 0.77
C ILE A 156 23.92 -19.07 0.58
N ASN A 157 24.45 -18.43 1.63
CA ASN A 157 25.73 -17.74 1.59
C ASN A 157 26.92 -18.69 1.31
N ALA A 158 26.87 -19.92 1.83
CA ALA A 158 27.90 -20.93 1.58
C ALA A 158 28.05 -21.33 0.10
N ARG A 159 27.07 -21.02 -0.76
CA ARG A 159 27.15 -21.27 -2.21
C ARG A 159 28.10 -20.32 -2.93
N ASN A 160 28.35 -19.14 -2.39
CA ASN A 160 29.21 -18.11 -2.99
C ASN A 160 28.83 -17.80 -4.46
N SER A 161 27.54 -17.74 -4.76
CA SER A 161 27.03 -17.50 -6.10
C SER A 161 27.35 -16.08 -6.61
N PRO A 162 27.63 -15.88 -7.91
CA PRO A 162 27.89 -14.56 -8.49
C PRO A 162 26.80 -13.52 -8.21
N VAL A 163 25.52 -13.92 -8.14
CA VAL A 163 24.42 -13.01 -7.83
C VAL A 163 24.57 -12.37 -6.45
N LEU A 164 25.12 -13.11 -5.48
CA LEU A 164 25.36 -12.60 -4.13
C LEU A 164 26.44 -11.53 -4.14
N GLN A 165 27.50 -11.71 -4.95
CA GLN A 165 28.56 -10.71 -5.09
C GLN A 165 28.03 -9.40 -5.66
N TYR A 166 27.08 -9.46 -6.59
CA TYR A 166 26.40 -8.27 -7.10
C TYR A 166 25.52 -7.61 -6.03
N CYS A 167 24.82 -8.40 -5.21
CA CYS A 167 23.84 -7.93 -4.22
C CYS A 167 24.43 -7.60 -2.84
N GLY A 168 25.74 -7.33 -2.75
CA GLY A 168 26.38 -6.92 -1.49
C GLY A 168 27.16 -8.01 -0.75
N GLY A 169 27.43 -9.14 -1.39
CA GLY A 169 28.33 -10.22 -0.92
C GLY A 169 27.62 -11.38 -0.22
N GLY A 170 26.34 -11.25 0.13
CA GLY A 170 25.56 -12.29 0.78
C GLY A 170 24.15 -11.83 1.15
N VAL A 171 23.32 -12.77 1.62
CA VAL A 171 21.98 -12.51 2.14
C VAL A 171 21.96 -12.54 3.67
N SER A 172 21.13 -11.69 4.25
CA SER A 172 20.74 -11.73 5.67
C SER A 172 19.48 -12.59 5.84
N PRO A 173 19.24 -13.24 7.00
CA PRO A 173 17.95 -13.89 7.31
C PRO A 173 16.75 -12.93 7.18
N GLU A 174 16.99 -11.62 7.21
CA GLU A 174 15.99 -10.57 7.08
C GLU A 174 15.55 -10.32 5.62
N MET A 175 16.26 -10.89 4.64
CA MET A 175 15.96 -10.79 3.21
C MET A 175 14.98 -11.89 2.75
N GLN A 176 14.52 -11.80 1.51
CA GLN A 176 13.36 -12.56 1.04
C GLN A 176 13.67 -14.04 0.78
N ALA A 177 14.80 -14.34 0.12
CA ALA A 177 15.18 -15.72 -0.22
C ALA A 177 15.33 -16.65 1.01
N PRO A 178 16.02 -16.28 2.11
CA PRO A 178 16.07 -17.12 3.30
C PRO A 178 14.70 -17.36 3.93
N LYS A 179 13.83 -16.33 3.99
CA LYS A 179 12.46 -16.45 4.53
C LYS A 179 11.62 -17.41 3.71
N LEU A 180 11.70 -17.32 2.39
CA LEU A 180 10.99 -18.21 1.47
C LEU A 180 11.44 -19.66 1.63
N LEU A 181 12.76 -19.89 1.68
CA LEU A 181 13.31 -21.23 1.90
C LEU A 181 12.84 -21.79 3.25
N TRP A 182 12.81 -20.97 4.30
CA TRP A 182 12.31 -21.38 5.60
C TRP A 182 10.83 -21.79 5.52
N VAL A 183 9.97 -21.00 4.89
CA VAL A 183 8.54 -21.34 4.74
C VAL A 183 8.37 -22.63 3.96
N LYS A 184 9.11 -22.81 2.86
CA LYS A 184 9.06 -24.04 2.05
C LYS A 184 9.42 -25.29 2.85
N GLU A 185 10.43 -25.19 3.71
CA GLU A 185 10.92 -26.30 4.52
C GLU A 185 10.08 -26.57 5.78
N ASN A 186 9.35 -25.59 6.30
CA ASN A 186 8.68 -25.67 7.60
C ASN A 186 7.15 -25.61 7.54
N LEU A 187 6.59 -24.99 6.51
CA LEU A 187 5.15 -24.71 6.38
C LEU A 187 4.65 -25.09 4.97
N GLN A 188 4.73 -26.38 4.63
CA GLN A 188 4.39 -26.88 3.29
C GLN A 188 2.96 -26.57 2.86
N GLU A 189 2.00 -26.60 3.78
CA GLU A 189 0.61 -26.25 3.49
C GLU A 189 0.51 -24.78 3.05
N SER A 190 1.08 -23.85 3.82
CA SER A 190 1.17 -22.44 3.45
C SER A 190 1.90 -22.21 2.13
N TRP A 191 3.00 -22.93 1.89
CA TRP A 191 3.75 -22.87 0.64
C TRP A 191 2.87 -23.24 -0.56
N SER A 192 2.05 -24.27 -0.42
CA SER A 192 1.13 -24.72 -1.47
C SER A 192 -0.02 -23.74 -1.74
N MET A 193 -0.52 -23.06 -0.70
CA MET A 193 -1.61 -22.09 -0.81
C MET A 193 -1.15 -20.73 -1.35
N ALA A 194 0.08 -20.31 -1.03
CA ALA A 194 0.60 -19.03 -1.44
C ALA A 194 0.80 -18.97 -2.97
N CYS A 195 0.13 -17.99 -3.57
CA CYS A 195 0.23 -17.69 -4.99
C CYS A 195 1.03 -16.41 -5.25
N ARG A 196 1.22 -15.54 -4.24
CA ARG A 196 2.11 -14.38 -4.33
C ARG A 196 2.90 -14.19 -3.04
N TRP A 197 4.19 -13.96 -3.24
CA TRP A 197 5.15 -13.56 -2.25
C TRP A 197 5.63 -12.15 -2.61
N MET A 198 5.48 -11.22 -1.68
CA MET A 198 5.75 -9.81 -1.96
C MET A 198 6.53 -9.19 -0.81
N ASP A 199 7.41 -8.25 -1.10
CA ASP A 199 7.88 -7.34 -0.07
C ASP A 199 6.71 -6.45 0.36
N LEU A 200 6.69 -6.03 1.62
CA LEU A 200 5.61 -5.20 2.15
C LEU A 200 5.37 -3.92 1.34
N SER A 201 6.42 -3.30 0.81
CA SER A 201 6.28 -2.10 -0.04
C SER A 201 5.56 -2.40 -1.36
N ASP A 202 5.89 -3.51 -2.01
CA ASP A 202 5.24 -3.96 -3.25
C ASP A 202 3.80 -4.41 -2.98
N TRP A 203 3.55 -5.10 -1.86
CA TRP A 203 2.21 -5.49 -1.44
C TRP A 203 1.30 -4.28 -1.23
N LEU A 204 1.79 -3.21 -0.60
CA LEU A 204 1.02 -1.97 -0.42
C LEU A 204 0.65 -1.32 -1.76
N ALA A 205 1.58 -1.31 -2.72
CA ALA A 205 1.33 -0.81 -4.06
C ALA A 205 0.26 -1.66 -4.77
N TYR A 206 0.43 -2.99 -4.81
CA TYR A 206 -0.53 -3.93 -5.37
C TYR A 206 -1.93 -3.80 -4.74
N ARG A 207 -2.01 -3.63 -3.42
CA ARG A 207 -3.30 -3.45 -2.73
C ARG A 207 -3.97 -2.13 -3.06
N ALA A 208 -3.20 -1.09 -3.39
CA ALA A 208 -3.73 0.22 -3.76
C ALA A 208 -4.17 0.27 -5.24
N THR A 209 -3.52 -0.47 -6.13
CA THR A 209 -3.68 -0.33 -7.59
C THR A 209 -4.26 -1.55 -8.29
N GLY A 210 -4.13 -2.75 -7.72
CA GLY A 210 -4.35 -4.02 -8.40
C GLY A 210 -3.25 -4.40 -9.40
N ASP A 211 -2.20 -3.58 -9.53
CA ASP A 211 -1.07 -3.81 -10.43
C ASP A 211 -0.01 -4.67 -9.73
N ASP A 212 0.36 -5.79 -10.34
CA ASP A 212 1.30 -6.76 -9.78
C ASP A 212 2.78 -6.42 -10.07
N THR A 213 3.07 -5.25 -10.64
CA THR A 213 4.43 -4.78 -10.90
C THR A 213 5.24 -4.63 -9.61
N ARG A 214 6.50 -5.09 -9.63
CA ARG A 214 7.44 -5.00 -8.50
C ARG A 214 8.38 -3.81 -8.64
N SER A 215 8.74 -3.19 -7.51
CA SER A 215 9.77 -2.15 -7.48
C SER A 215 11.14 -2.72 -7.81
N LEU A 216 11.84 -2.13 -8.78
CA LEU A 216 13.23 -2.49 -9.10
C LEU A 216 14.15 -2.30 -7.88
N CYS A 217 13.91 -1.28 -7.06
CA CYS A 217 14.68 -1.05 -5.84
C CYS A 217 14.50 -2.22 -4.86
N THR A 218 13.28 -2.67 -4.66
CA THR A 218 12.97 -3.77 -3.76
C THR A 218 13.56 -5.08 -4.27
N THR A 219 13.35 -5.44 -5.53
CA THR A 219 13.85 -6.68 -6.11
C THR A 219 15.39 -6.74 -6.06
N VAL A 220 16.08 -5.67 -6.45
CA VAL A 220 17.55 -5.62 -6.40
C VAL A 220 18.06 -5.72 -4.96
N CYS A 221 17.52 -4.93 -4.03
CA CYS A 221 18.07 -4.84 -2.68
C CYS A 221 17.68 -6.01 -1.76
N LYS A 222 16.59 -6.74 -2.06
CA LYS A 222 15.98 -7.68 -1.11
C LYS A 222 15.71 -9.08 -1.67
N TRP A 223 15.74 -9.24 -3.00
CA TRP A 223 15.38 -10.48 -3.70
C TRP A 223 16.50 -11.06 -4.57
N THR A 224 17.75 -10.57 -4.47
CA THR A 224 18.87 -11.05 -5.30
C THR A 224 18.60 -10.93 -6.81
N TYR A 225 18.04 -9.78 -7.24
CA TYR A 225 17.72 -9.51 -8.64
C TYR A 225 18.84 -8.71 -9.34
N LEU A 226 19.24 -9.14 -10.54
CA LEU A 226 20.27 -8.49 -11.35
C LEU A 226 19.71 -7.29 -12.12
N GLY A 227 19.61 -6.13 -11.44
CA GLY A 227 19.06 -4.91 -12.03
C GLY A 227 19.78 -4.42 -13.28
N HIS A 228 21.09 -4.67 -13.41
CA HIS A 228 21.86 -4.31 -14.60
C HIS A 228 21.47 -5.14 -15.84
N ALA A 229 21.15 -6.43 -15.67
CA ALA A 229 20.69 -7.30 -16.75
C ALA A 229 19.32 -6.84 -17.26
N HIS A 230 18.42 -6.49 -16.34
CA HIS A 230 17.12 -5.91 -16.66
C HIS A 230 17.25 -4.58 -17.44
N MET A 231 18.11 -3.66 -16.99
CA MET A 231 18.32 -2.38 -17.68
C MET A 231 19.02 -2.53 -19.04
N GLY A 232 19.82 -3.60 -19.24
CA GLY A 232 20.46 -3.89 -20.52
C GLY A 232 19.46 -4.11 -21.65
N GLN A 233 18.32 -4.74 -21.35
CA GLN A 233 17.23 -4.99 -22.31
C GLN A 233 16.27 -3.81 -22.48
N TRP A 234 16.21 -2.89 -21.51
CA TRP A 234 15.40 -1.67 -21.60
C TRP A 234 15.76 -0.78 -22.79
N ARG A 235 16.97 -0.95 -23.35
CA ARG A 235 17.41 -0.23 -24.55
C ARG A 235 16.92 -0.85 -25.86
N GLU A 236 16.36 -2.05 -25.83
CA GLU A 236 16.04 -2.85 -27.01
C GLU A 236 14.53 -3.12 -27.20
N LEU A 237 13.69 -2.98 -26.15
CA LEU A 237 12.24 -3.27 -26.18
C LEU A 237 11.39 -2.10 -25.67
N ASP A 238 10.14 -1.98 -26.15
CA ASP A 238 9.16 -1.00 -25.66
C ASP A 238 8.81 -1.31 -24.20
N SER A 239 8.70 -0.29 -23.35
CA SER A 239 8.81 -0.39 -21.88
C SER A 239 7.71 -1.19 -21.17
N ARG A 240 6.69 -1.65 -21.90
CA ARG A 240 5.52 -2.37 -21.39
C ARG A 240 5.65 -3.89 -21.44
N ASP A 241 6.59 -4.42 -22.23
CA ASP A 241 6.77 -5.88 -22.44
C ASP A 241 8.15 -6.36 -21.94
N MET A 242 8.69 -5.72 -20.92
CA MET A 242 9.98 -6.08 -20.33
C MET A 242 9.87 -7.42 -19.58
N GLU A 243 10.47 -8.48 -20.12
CA GLU A 243 10.66 -9.72 -19.36
C GLU A 243 11.55 -9.45 -18.13
N ALA A 244 11.25 -10.11 -17.01
CA ALA A 244 11.98 -9.99 -15.75
C ALA A 244 13.33 -10.73 -15.81
N CYS A 245 14.21 -10.32 -16.72
CA CYS A 245 15.48 -10.97 -17.03
C CYS A 245 16.59 -10.79 -15.97
N GLY A 246 16.28 -10.17 -14.83
CA GLY A 246 17.23 -10.08 -13.71
C GLY A 246 17.16 -11.26 -12.74
N TRP A 247 16.21 -12.18 -12.90
CA TRP A 247 16.14 -13.40 -12.08
C TRP A 247 17.21 -14.41 -12.53
N ASP A 248 18.15 -14.74 -11.65
CA ASP A 248 19.15 -15.79 -11.90
C ASP A 248 18.53 -17.17 -11.58
N GLU A 249 17.92 -17.79 -12.59
CA GLU A 249 17.20 -19.07 -12.44
C GLU A 249 18.08 -20.17 -11.86
N VAL A 250 19.36 -20.23 -12.25
CA VAL A 250 20.33 -21.21 -11.73
C VAL A 250 20.51 -21.03 -10.23
N PHE A 251 20.68 -19.79 -9.78
CA PHE A 251 20.77 -19.51 -8.34
C PHE A 251 19.51 -19.94 -7.59
N TRP A 252 18.32 -19.62 -8.11
CA TRP A 252 17.05 -19.98 -7.46
C TRP A 252 16.85 -21.50 -7.40
N GLU A 253 17.25 -22.24 -8.44
CA GLU A 253 17.29 -23.70 -8.42
C GLU A 253 18.29 -24.24 -7.37
N GLU A 254 19.52 -23.72 -7.33
CA GLU A 254 20.58 -24.17 -6.44
C GLU A 254 20.24 -24.02 -4.95
N ILE A 255 19.52 -22.95 -4.59
CA ILE A 255 19.06 -22.70 -3.21
C ILE A 255 17.77 -23.45 -2.86
N GLY A 256 17.21 -24.23 -3.80
CA GLY A 256 16.03 -25.04 -3.57
C GLY A 256 14.70 -24.28 -3.71
N LEU A 257 14.69 -23.16 -4.43
CA LEU A 257 13.52 -22.31 -4.68
C LEU A 257 13.17 -22.20 -6.19
N GLY A 258 13.60 -23.18 -6.99
CA GLY A 258 13.36 -23.18 -8.45
C GLY A 258 11.88 -23.16 -8.85
N ASP A 259 10.99 -23.67 -8.00
CA ASP A 259 9.54 -23.63 -8.21
C ASP A 259 8.94 -22.21 -8.20
N LEU A 260 9.67 -21.22 -7.70
CA LEU A 260 9.26 -19.81 -7.77
C LEU A 260 9.58 -19.14 -9.12
N VAL A 261 10.55 -19.67 -9.87
CA VAL A 261 10.92 -19.14 -11.20
C VAL A 261 10.20 -19.85 -12.35
N GLU A 262 9.64 -21.04 -12.08
CA GLU A 262 8.67 -21.71 -12.93
C GLU A 262 7.42 -20.83 -13.17
N GLY A 263 6.73 -21.02 -14.30
CA GLY A 263 5.49 -20.28 -14.59
C GLY A 263 5.70 -18.77 -14.77
N ASN A 264 6.82 -18.37 -15.38
CA ASN A 264 7.19 -16.98 -15.64
C ASN A 264 7.25 -16.12 -14.37
N ARG A 265 7.78 -16.66 -13.27
CA ARG A 265 8.00 -15.94 -12.00
C ARG A 265 6.75 -15.35 -11.37
N ALA A 266 5.55 -15.79 -11.76
CA ALA A 266 4.28 -15.20 -11.36
C ALA A 266 4.08 -15.10 -9.83
N LYS A 267 4.72 -16.00 -9.05
CA LYS A 267 4.63 -15.96 -7.58
C LYS A 267 5.47 -14.85 -6.94
N ILE A 268 6.50 -14.34 -7.60
CA ILE A 268 7.44 -13.35 -7.05
C ILE A 268 7.46 -12.04 -7.84
N GLY A 269 6.89 -12.02 -9.05
CA GLY A 269 6.84 -10.86 -9.94
C GLY A 269 7.97 -10.86 -10.95
#